data_AF-A0A7I7R448-F1
#
_entry.id   AF-A0A7I7R448-F1
#
_cell.length_a   1.000
_cell.length_b   1.000
_cell.length_c   1.000
_cell.angle_alpha   90.00
_cell.angle_beta   90.00
_cell.angle_gamma   90.00
#
_symmetry.space_group_name_H-M   'P 1'
#
loop_
_entity.id
_entity.type
_entity.pdbx_description
1 polymer ?
#
loop_
_entity_poly.entity_id
_entity_poly.type
_entity_poly.pdbx_seq_one_letter_code
_entity_poly.pdbx_strand_id
1 'polypeptide(L)' 'MAAKVARCERCGRRLRNLGAGDGWNVRAERGVILGLICPGCQTAGENAEALINEATLDYANDQYGRVIARPKGGWSH' A
#
# COMPACT_ATOMS: atom_id res chain seq x y z
N MET A 1 -15.12 -11.98 10.05
CA MET A 1 -15.10 -10.91 9.04
C MET A 1 -14.84 -11.55 7.68
N ALA A 2 -15.78 -11.50 6.73
CA ALA A 2 -15.52 -12.02 5.39
C ALA A 2 -14.36 -11.21 4.79
N ALA A 3 -13.25 -11.86 4.45
CA ALA A 3 -12.10 -11.19 3.87
C ALA A 3 -12.57 -10.45 2.61
N LYS A 4 -12.64 -9.11 2.68
CA LYS A 4 -13.02 -8.30 1.53
C LYS A 4 -12.01 -8.61 0.43
N VAL A 5 -12.53 -9.25 -0.59
CA VAL A 5 -11.78 -9.58 -1.80
C VAL A 5 -11.32 -8.27 -2.42
N ALA A 6 -10.04 -7.95 -2.26
CA ALA A 6 -9.47 -6.79 -2.89
C ALA A 6 -9.14 -7.10 -4.36
N ARG A 7 -9.23 -6.13 -5.25
CA ARG A 7 -8.95 -6.30 -6.69
C ARG A 7 -7.99 -5.23 -7.17
N CYS A 8 -7.20 -5.58 -8.17
CA CYS A 8 -6.34 -4.64 -8.86
C CYS A 8 -7.21 -3.62 -9.60
N GLU A 9 -6.94 -2.33 -9.42
CA GLU A 9 -7.67 -1.27 -10.10
C GLU A 9 -7.40 -1.21 -11.61
N ARG A 10 -6.22 -1.68 -12.05
CA ARG A 10 -5.80 -1.65 -13.47
C ARG A 10 -6.35 -2.84 -14.28
N CYS A 11 -6.18 -4.07 -13.78
CA CYS A 11 -6.55 -5.28 -14.52
C CYS A 11 -7.66 -6.12 -13.89
N GLY A 12 -8.21 -5.71 -12.74
CA GLY A 12 -9.26 -6.46 -12.03
C GLY A 12 -8.80 -7.77 -11.38
N ARG A 13 -7.50 -8.12 -11.46
CA ARG A 13 -6.92 -9.32 -10.81
C ARG A 13 -7.31 -9.35 -9.33
N ARG A 14 -7.71 -10.52 -8.84
CA ARG A 14 -8.18 -10.71 -7.46
C ARG A 14 -7.00 -10.96 -6.50
N LEU A 15 -6.94 -10.20 -5.41
CA LEU A 15 -6.15 -10.54 -4.22
C LEU A 15 -6.90 -11.64 -3.45
N ARG A 16 -6.36 -12.85 -3.45
CA ARG A 16 -7.07 -14.04 -2.96
C ARG A 16 -7.07 -14.16 -1.44
N ASN A 17 -6.01 -13.69 -0.78
CA ASN A 17 -5.92 -13.58 0.68
C ASN A 17 -4.96 -12.42 1.02
N LEU A 18 -5.09 -11.85 2.22
CA LEU A 18 -4.28 -10.70 2.65
C LEU A 18 -2.80 -11.06 2.89
N GLY A 19 -2.49 -12.31 3.25
CA GLY A 19 -1.11 -12.80 3.35
C GLY A 19 -0.39 -12.92 2.00
N ALA A 20 -1.14 -12.94 0.90
CA ALA A 20 -0.64 -12.87 -0.48
C ALA A 20 -0.62 -11.43 -1.01
N GLY A 21 -0.76 -10.44 -0.12
CA GLY A 21 -0.62 -9.01 -0.41
C GLY A 21 0.83 -8.60 -0.66
N ASP A 22 1.78 -9.50 -0.41
CA ASP A 22 3.20 -9.28 -0.69
C ASP A 22 3.41 -8.90 -2.17
N GLY A 23 4.09 -7.76 -2.38
CA GLY A 23 4.31 -7.17 -3.70
C GLY A 23 3.12 -6.45 -4.34
N TRP A 24 1.99 -6.29 -3.65
CA TRP A 24 0.90 -5.41 -4.12
C TRP A 24 1.10 -3.99 -3.61
N ASN A 25 1.03 -3.01 -4.51
CA ASN A 25 1.13 -1.61 -4.14
C ASN A 25 -0.25 -1.05 -3.78
N VAL A 26 -0.29 -0.26 -2.70
CA VAL A 26 -1.45 0.57 -2.34
C VAL A 26 -1.35 1.91 -3.06
N ARG A 27 -2.40 2.29 -3.78
CA ARG A 27 -2.51 3.65 -4.33
C ARG A 27 -3.26 4.50 -3.33
N ALA A 28 -2.58 5.51 -2.79
CA ALA A 28 -3.17 6.49 -1.91
C ALA A 28 -2.95 7.91 -2.45
N GLU A 29 -3.98 8.75 -2.40
CA GLU A 29 -3.89 10.17 -2.74
C GLU A 29 -4.32 11.00 -1.53
N ARG A 30 -3.48 11.94 -1.09
CA ARG A 30 -3.72 12.78 0.11
C ARG A 30 -4.08 11.96 1.36
N GLY A 31 -3.47 10.79 1.50
CA GLY A 31 -3.70 9.84 2.60
C GLY A 31 -4.96 8.98 2.46
N VAL A 32 -5.72 9.11 1.36
CA VAL A 32 -6.91 8.27 1.10
C VAL A 32 -6.52 7.12 0.19
N ILE A 33 -6.74 5.88 0.63
CA ILE A 33 -6.54 4.70 -0.22
C ILE A 33 -7.62 4.68 -1.29
N LEU A 34 -7.19 4.70 -2.55
CA LEU A 34 -8.06 4.67 -3.71
C LEU A 34 -8.10 3.30 -4.38
N GLY A 35 -7.03 2.50 -4.25
CA GLY A 35 -6.93 1.24 -4.96
C GLY A 35 -5.70 0.42 -4.59
N LEU A 36 -5.63 -0.74 -5.25
CA LEU A 36 -4.51 -1.66 -5.17
C LEU A 36 -4.02 -1.96 -6.58
N ILE A 37 -2.71 -2.12 -6.74
CA ILE A 37 -2.08 -2.44 -8.02
C ILE A 37 -1.30 -3.75 -7.86
N CYS A 38 -1.67 -4.76 -8.63
CA CYS A 38 -0.97 -6.05 -8.59
C CYS A 38 0.43 -5.95 -9.21
N PRO A 39 1.36 -6.85 -8.88
CA PRO A 39 2.74 -6.83 -9.39
C PRO A 39 2.83 -6.75 -10.93
N GLY A 40 1.91 -7.41 -11.64
CA GLY A 40 1.89 -7.42 -13.10
C GLY A 40 1.40 -6.11 -13.76
N CYS A 41 0.87 -5.17 -12.98
CA CYS A 41 0.39 -3.88 -13.48
C CYS A 41 1.20 -2.69 -12.95
N GLN A 42 2.15 -2.92 -12.04
CA GLN A 42 3.05 -1.87 -11.57
C GLN A 42 4.13 -1.61 -12.62
N THR A 43 4.57 -0.36 -12.71
CA THR A 43 5.81 -0.03 -13.40
C THR A 43 7.01 -0.38 -12.51
N ALA A 44 8.19 -0.53 -13.12
CA ALA A 44 9.42 -0.77 -12.37
C ALA A 44 9.72 0.35 -11.35
N GLY A 45 9.41 1.60 -11.70
CA GLY A 45 9.53 2.76 -10.80
C GLY A 45 8.61 2.67 -9.59
N GLU A 46 7.31 2.42 -9.82
CA GLU A 46 6.33 2.26 -8.73
C GLU A 46 6.71 1.14 -7.76
N ASN A 47 7.23 0.01 -8.27
CA ASN A 47 7.70 -1.08 -7.43
C ASN A 47 8.96 -0.68 -6.64
N ALA A 48 9.93 -0.01 -7.27
CA ALA A 48 11.13 0.45 -6.59
C ALA A 48 10.81 1.47 -5.47
N GLU A 49 9.91 2.42 -5.73
CA GLU A 49 9.45 3.38 -4.72
C GLU A 49 8.73 2.68 -3.56
N ALA A 50 7.88 1.68 -3.84
CA ALA A 50 7.19 0.92 -2.81
C ALA A 50 8.16 0.15 -1.90
N LEU A 51 9.20 -0.47 -2.47
CA LEU A 51 10.23 -1.17 -1.70
C LEU A 51 11.04 -0.20 -0.82
N ILE A 52 11.40 0.98 -1.34
CA ILE A 52 12.10 2.01 -0.55
C ILE A 52 11.21 2.46 0.61
N ASN A 53 9.94 2.74 0.33
CA ASN A 53 8.98 3.17 1.34
C ASN A 53 8.74 2.10 2.40
N GLU A 54 8.59 0.84 2.01
CA GLU A 54 8.46 -0.28 2.97
C GLU A 54 9.68 -0.37 3.89
N ALA A 55 10.88 -0.18 3.34
CA ALA A 55 12.11 -0.21 4.12
C ALA A 55 12.26 1.00 5.06
N THR A 56 11.70 2.16 4.70
CA THR A 56 12.00 3.44 5.35
C THR A 56 10.85 4.11 6.08
N LEU A 57 9.60 3.64 5.92
CA LEU A 57 8.41 4.29 6.49
C LEU A 57 7.60 3.34 7.37
N ASP A 58 7.13 3.88 8.50
CA ASP A 58 6.07 3.32 9.33
C ASP A 58 4.75 3.97 8.94
N TYR A 59 3.80 3.14 8.51
CA TYR A 59 2.47 3.57 8.13
C TYR A 59 1.49 3.45 9.29
N ALA A 60 0.65 4.46 9.47
CA ALA A 60 -0.45 4.46 10.43
C ALA A 60 -1.68 5.17 9.85
N ASN A 61 -2.81 5.10 10.56
CA ASN A 61 -3.98 5.92 10.29
C ASN A 61 -4.07 7.06 11.30
N ASP A 62 -4.39 8.27 10.84
CA ASP A 62 -4.74 9.38 11.73
C ASP A 62 -6.17 9.27 12.28
N GLN A 63 -6.57 10.21 13.12
CA GLN A 63 -7.92 10.27 13.71
C GLN A 63 -9.06 10.44 12.69
N TYR A 64 -8.73 10.80 11.44
CA TYR A 64 -9.67 10.95 10.34
C TYR A 64 -9.64 9.76 9.37
N GLY A 65 -8.91 8.70 9.71
CA GLY A 65 -8.76 7.49 8.91
C GLY A 65 -7.79 7.61 7.73
N ARG A 66 -7.03 8.70 7.62
CA ARG A 66 -6.05 8.91 6.54
C ARG A 66 -4.77 8.16 6.84
N VAL A 67 -4.19 7.55 5.81
CA VAL A 67 -2.86 6.95 5.86
C VAL A 67 -1.82 8.07 6.00
N ILE A 68 -1.05 7.99 7.08
CA ILE A 68 0.13 8.81 7.33
C ILE A 68 1.37 7.92 7.34
N ALA A 69 2.51 8.48 6.96
CA ALA A 69 3.79 7.80 6.96
C ALA A 69 4.79 8.58 7.82
N ARG A 70 5.57 7.86 8.63
CA ARG A 70 6.66 8.41 9.44
C ARG A 70 7.97 7.71 9.06
N PRO A 71 9.11 8.41 9.00
CA PRO A 71 10.40 7.75 8.79
C PRO A 71 10.72 6.76 9.92
N LYS A 72 11.13 5.56 9.54
CA LYS A 72 11.71 4.57 10.44
C LYS A 72 13.03 5.11 10.99
N GLY A 73 13.17 5.08 12.32
CA GLY A 73 14.43 5.44 12.99
C GLY A 73 14.72 6.94 13.14
N GLY A 74 13.76 7.83 12.85
CA GLY A 74 14.07 9.26 12.73
C GLY A 74 13.02 10.23 13.28
N TRP A 75 12.27 9.89 14.33
CA TRP A 75 11.43 10.89 15.04
C TRP A 75 11.30 10.55 16.53
N SER A 76 12.33 10.91 17.28
CA SER A 76 12.24 11.16 18.72
C SER A 76 12.50 12.65 18.94
N HIS A 77 11.44 13.45 19.02
CA HIS A 77 11.43 14.75 19.69
C HIS A 77 10.01 15.02 20.20
#